data_AF-A0A2V5SR46-F1
#
_entry.id   AF-A0A2V5SR46-F1
#
_cell.length_a   1.000
_cell.length_b   1.000
_cell.length_c   1.000
_cell.angle_alpha   90.00
_cell.angle_beta   90.00
_cell.angle_gamma   90.00
#
_symmetry.space_group_name_H-M   'P 1'
#
loop_
_entity.id
_entity.type
_entity.pdbx_description
1 polymer ?
#
loop_
_entity_poly.entity_id
_entity_poly.type
_entity_poly.pdbx_seq_one_letter_code
_entity_poly.pdbx_strand_id
1 'polypeptide(L)' 'MRTTINIDDKLLAEAQRYTGEKEKTKLIHMGLRALIQDHVAKRLIALGGTDPHAKAAPRRNPWK' A
#
# COMPACT_ATOMS: atom_id res chain seq x y z
N MET A 1 -6.98 -4.43 -19.19
CA MET A 1 -6.86 -3.44 -20.27
C MET A 1 -5.40 -3.39 -20.71
N ARG A 2 -5.11 -3.35 -22.02
CA ARG A 2 -3.75 -3.15 -22.52
C ARG A 2 -3.56 -1.65 -22.75
N THR A 3 -2.56 -1.08 -22.10
CA THR A 3 -2.25 0.36 -22.16
C THR A 3 -0.76 0.53 -22.33
N THR A 4 -0.36 1.50 -23.15
CA THR A 4 1.05 1.90 -23.28
C THR A 4 1.27 3.15 -22.45
N ILE A 5 2.21 3.09 -21.50
CA ILE A 5 2.56 4.19 -20.62
C ILE A 5 4.08 4.39 -20.64
N ASN A 6 4.52 5.63 -20.54
CA ASN A 6 5.94 5.96 -20.42
C ASN A 6 6.32 5.97 -18.92
N ILE A 7 7.37 5.23 -18.55
CA ILE A 7 7.87 5.11 -17.17
C ILE A 7 9.38 5.25 -17.22
N ASP A 8 9.95 5.94 -16.23
CA ASP A 8 11.40 6.01 -16.06
C ASP A 8 11.98 4.62 -15.76
N ASP A 9 12.91 4.16 -16.61
CA ASP A 9 13.57 2.87 -16.50
C ASP A 9 14.36 2.72 -15.19
N LYS A 10 14.92 3.82 -14.65
CA LYS A 10 15.64 3.79 -13.37
C LYS A 10 14.69 3.52 -12.22
N LEU A 11 13.54 4.19 -12.21
CA LEU A 11 12.49 3.98 -11.21
C LEU A 11 11.97 2.54 -11.25
N LEU A 12 11.75 2.02 -12.46
CA LEU A 12 11.31 0.65 -12.65
C LEU A 12 12.36 -0.34 -12.12
N ALA A 13 13.64 -0.17 -12.48
CA ALA A 13 14.73 -1.03 -12.02
C ALA A 13 14.89 -1.00 -10.49
N GLU A 14 14.77 0.18 -9.88
CA GLU A 14 14.82 0.34 -8.44
C GLU A 14 13.65 -0.38 -7.75
N ALA A 15 12.43 -0.18 -8.25
CA ALA A 15 11.25 -0.85 -7.73
C ALA A 15 11.35 -2.39 -7.87
N GLN A 16 11.90 -2.91 -8.98
CA GLN A 16 12.15 -4.34 -9.15
C GLN A 16 13.21 -4.86 -8.16
N ARG A 17 14.28 -4.08 -7.93
CA ARG A 17 15.34 -4.43 -6.97
C ARG A 17 14.83 -4.50 -5.54
N TYR A 18 13.98 -3.58 -5.11
CA TYR A 18 13.44 -3.55 -3.74
C TYR A 18 12.30 -4.54 -3.51
N THR A 19 11.43 -4.76 -4.52
CA THR A 19 10.28 -5.66 -4.38
C THR A 19 10.59 -7.10 -4.75
N GLY A 20 11.66 -7.34 -5.52
CA GLY A 20 11.98 -8.64 -6.12
C GLY A 20 11.07 -9.04 -7.30
N GLU A 21 10.09 -8.20 -7.64
CA GLU A 21 9.12 -8.50 -8.70
C GLU A 21 9.69 -8.18 -10.08
N LYS A 22 9.60 -9.13 -11.01
CA LYS A 22 10.14 -8.99 -12.38
C LYS A 22 9.07 -8.59 -13.37
N GLU A 23 7.80 -8.87 -13.07
CA GLU A 23 6.69 -8.54 -13.94
C GLU A 23 6.31 -7.05 -13.82
N LYS A 24 6.54 -6.28 -14.90
CA LYS A 24 6.26 -4.83 -14.95
C LYS A 24 4.81 -4.49 -14.58
N THR A 25 3.85 -5.25 -15.12
CA THR A 25 2.42 -5.04 -14.88
C THR A 25 2.07 -5.22 -13.40
N LYS A 26 2.58 -6.29 -12.78
CA LYS A 26 2.36 -6.55 -11.36
C LYS A 26 2.97 -5.46 -10.49
N LEU A 27 4.17 -4.98 -10.83
CA LEU A 27 4.82 -3.88 -10.12
C LEU A 27 4.02 -2.58 -10.18
N ILE A 28 3.44 -2.25 -11.34
CA ILE A 28 2.55 -1.09 -11.49
C ILE A 28 1.31 -1.24 -10.60
N HIS A 29 0.65 -2.40 -10.62
CA HIS A 29 -0.50 -2.65 -9.75
C HIS A 29 -0.15 -2.58 -8.26
N MET A 30 1.03 -3.06 -7.87
CA MET A 30 1.54 -2.93 -6.50
C MET A 30 1.71 -1.46 -6.12
N GLY A 31 2.34 -0.65 -6.97
CA GLY A 31 2.52 0.78 -6.73
C GLY A 31 1.19 1.52 -6.58
N LEU A 32 0.21 1.25 -7.44
CA LEU A 32 -1.12 1.84 -7.35
C LEU A 32 -1.83 1.46 -6.05
N ARG A 33 -1.77 0.17 -5.65
CA ARG A 33 -2.35 -0.28 -4.37
C ARG A 33 -1.67 0.39 -3.17
N ALA A 34 -0.34 0.52 -3.19
CA ALA A 34 0.41 1.17 -2.13
C ALA A 34 0.03 2.64 -1.98
N LEU A 35 -0.11 3.38 -3.09
CA LEU A 35 -0.58 4.77 -3.07
C LEU A 35 -2.00 4.90 -2.50
N ILE A 36 -2.92 4.03 -2.92
CA ILE A 36 -4.28 4.03 -2.38
C ILE A 36 -4.25 3.78 -0.86
N GLN A 37 -3.47 2.80 -0.41
CA GLN A 37 -3.35 2.46 1.01
C GLN A 37 -2.81 3.64 1.83
N ASP A 38 -1.77 4.32 1.36
CA ASP A 38 -1.20 5.49 2.05
C ASP A 38 -2.21 6.63 2.19
N HIS A 39 -2.93 6.97 1.11
CA HIS A 39 -3.95 8.01 1.16
C HIS A 39 -5.16 7.63 2.03
N VAL A 40 -5.61 6.38 1.96
CA VAL A 40 -6.69 5.89 2.82
C VAL A 40 -6.26 5.92 4.28
N ALA A 41 -5.04 5.50 4.60
CA ALA A 41 -4.51 5.57 5.96
C ALA A 41 -4.50 7.01 6.49
N LYS A 42 -4.00 7.97 5.69
CA LYS A 42 -4.03 9.41 6.05
C LYS A 42 -5.45 9.92 6.29
N ARG A 43 -6.41 9.54 5.44
CA ARG A 43 -7.83 9.91 5.61
C ARG A 43 -8.42 9.30 6.88
N LEU A 44 -8.11 8.04 7.18
CA LEU A 44 -8.57 7.36 8.39
C LEU A 44 -7.99 7.99 9.66
N ILE A 45 -6.69 8.35 9.65
CA ILE A 45 -6.06 9.07 10.76
C ILE A 45 -6.74 10.41 10.99
N ALA A 46 -7.05 11.16 9.92
CA ALA A 46 -7.73 12.45 10.01
C ALA A 46 -9.16 12.36 10.58
N LEU A 47 -9.83 11.22 10.42
CA LEU A 47 -11.11 10.95 11.07
C LEU A 47 -10.97 10.73 12.58
N GLY A 48 -9.76 10.61 13.14
CA GLY A 48 -9.54 10.61 14.59
C GLY A 48 -10.21 9.47 15.35
N GLY A 49 -10.57 8.37 14.70
CA GLY A 49 -11.29 7.27 15.34
C GLY A 49 -12.74 7.61 15.68
N THR A 50 -13.38 8.53 14.96
CA THR A 50 -14.80 8.90 15.15
C THR A 50 -15.80 7.79 14.84
N ASP A 51 -15.35 6.59 14.48
CA ASP A 51 -16.25 5.44 14.29
C ASP A 51 -16.80 4.99 15.66
N PRO A 52 -18.11 5.22 15.94
CA PRO A 52 -18.71 4.89 17.24
C PRO A 52 -18.78 3.38 17.49
N HIS A 53 -18.58 2.56 16.45
CA HIS A 53 -18.59 1.10 16.53
C HIS A 53 -17.20 0.48 16.49
N ALA A 54 -16.14 1.28 16.34
CA ALA A 54 -14.78 0.78 16.34
C ALA A 54 -14.45 0.11 17.68
N LYS A 55 -14.03 -1.16 17.62
CA LYS A 55 -13.53 -1.91 18.78
C LYS A 55 -12.02 -2.00 18.69
N ALA A 56 -11.33 -1.62 19.76
CA ALA A 56 -9.89 -1.84 19.86
C ALA A 56 -9.58 -3.34 19.76
N ALA A 57 -8.49 -3.69 19.06
CA ALA A 57 -7.99 -5.05 19.06
C ALA A 57 -7.71 -5.52 20.51
N PRO A 58 -7.90 -6.81 20.84
CA PRO A 58 -7.59 -7.32 22.17
C PRO A 58 -6.17 -6.93 22.58
N ARG A 59 -5.99 -6.44 23.81
CA ARG A 59 -4.65 -6.20 24.32
C ARG A 59 -3.91 -7.54 24.31
N ARG A 60 -2.75 -7.60 23.63
CA ARG A 60 -1.90 -8.79 23.66
C ARG A 60 -1.49 -9.01 25.11
N ASN A 61 -2.05 -10.03 25.76
CA ASN A 61 -1.63 -10.43 27.09
C ASN A 61 -0.39 -11.34 26.91
N PRO A 62 0.83 -10.87 27.26
CA PRO A 62 2.05 -11.61 26.95
C PRO A 62 2.28 -12.84 27.84
N TRP A 63 1.32 -13.20 28.69
CA TRP A 63 1.47 -14.28 29.65
C TRP A 63 0.23 -15.19 29.66
N LYS A 64 0.25 -16.19 28.76
CA LYS A 64 -0.32 -17.52 28.99
C LYS A 64 0.46 -18.54 28.16
#